data_AF-A0A6A5G782-F1
#
_entry.id   AF-A0A6A5G782-F1
#
_cell.length_a   1.000
_cell.length_b   1.000
_cell.length_c   1.000
_cell.angle_alpha   90.00
_cell.angle_beta   90.00
_cell.angle_gamma   90.00
#
_symmetry.space_group_name_H-M   'P 1'
#
loop_
_entity.id
_entity.type
_entity.pdbx_description
1 polymer ?
#
loop_
_entity_poly.entity_id
_entity_poly.type
_entity_poly.pdbx_seq_one_letter_code
_entity_poly.pdbx_strand_id
1 'polypeptide(L)' 'MKFVRKRLQIVKCEKCEFFDISHVFAEDDKYLTFDRDELVAYADNTGHITAAGVKLCEPVFEKLAKKVMDNV' A
#
# COMPACT_ATOMS: atom_id res chain seq x y z
N MET A 1 -4.32 -10.63 -5.92
CA MET A 1 -5.24 -9.45 -5.88
C MET A 1 -6.67 -9.67 -6.39
N LYS A 2 -6.95 -10.61 -7.33
CA LYS A 2 -8.28 -10.79 -7.97
C LYS A 2 -9.48 -10.88 -7.00
N PHE A 3 -9.36 -11.66 -5.93
CA PHE A 3 -10.46 -11.87 -4.96
C PHE A 3 -10.69 -10.67 -4.03
N VAL A 4 -9.62 -10.00 -3.61
CA VAL A 4 -9.69 -8.79 -2.79
C VAL A 4 -10.35 -7.66 -3.59
N ARG A 5 -9.92 -7.44 -4.85
CA ARG A 5 -10.55 -6.44 -5.73
C ARG A 5 -12.04 -6.70 -5.93
N LYS A 6 -12.44 -7.96 -6.17
CA LYS A 6 -13.87 -8.34 -6.25
C LYS A 6 -14.64 -8.00 -4.96
N ARG A 7 -14.07 -8.27 -3.78
CA ARG A 7 -14.71 -7.94 -2.50
C ARG A 7 -14.89 -6.43 -2.32
N LEU A 8 -13.85 -5.65 -2.64
CA LEU A 8 -13.89 -4.20 -2.48
C LEU A 8 -14.88 -3.54 -3.45
N GLN A 9 -15.04 -4.11 -4.65
CA GLN A 9 -16.05 -3.65 -5.63
C GLN A 9 -17.51 -3.79 -5.16
N ILE A 10 -17.78 -4.60 -4.13
CA ILE A 10 -19.14 -4.75 -3.57
C ILE A 10 -19.47 -3.56 -2.65
N VAL A 11 -18.46 -2.83 -2.17
CA VAL A 11 -18.66 -1.67 -1.31
C VAL A 11 -19.21 -0.49 -2.12
N LYS A 12 -20.42 -0.04 -1.80
CA LYS A 12 -21.13 1.06 -2.49
C LYS A 12 -20.98 2.42 -1.78
N CYS A 13 -19.93 2.62 -0.99
CA CYS A 13 -19.75 3.85 -0.25
C CYS A 13 -19.09 4.91 -1.14
N GLU A 14 -19.79 6.01 -1.40
CA GLU A 14 -19.27 7.15 -2.18
C GLU A 14 -18.40 8.09 -1.33
N LYS A 15 -18.42 7.93 0.00
CA LYS A 15 -17.58 8.71 0.94
C LYS A 15 -16.21 8.10 1.20
N CYS A 16 -15.97 6.87 0.74
CA CYS A 16 -14.72 6.15 0.99
C CYS A 16 -13.91 6.03 -0.30
N GLU A 17 -12.59 6.17 -0.17
CA GLU A 17 -11.65 5.88 -1.24
C GLU A 17 -10.88 4.61 -0.93
N PHE A 18 -10.82 3.69 -1.91
CA PHE A 18 -9.92 2.56 -1.87
C PHE A 18 -8.60 2.95 -2.54
N PHE A 19 -7.50 2.68 -1.86
CA PHE A 19 -6.15 2.88 -2.39
C PHE A 19 -5.36 1.58 -2.34
N ASP A 20 -4.37 1.47 -3.21
CA ASP A 20 -3.58 0.26 -3.41
C ASP A 20 -2.10 0.60 -3.25
N ILE A 21 -1.48 0.08 -2.18
CA ILE A 21 -0.03 0.23 -1.93
C ILE A 21 0.79 -0.95 -2.49
N SER A 22 0.14 -1.94 -3.10
CA SER A 22 0.81 -3.18 -3.52
C SER A 22 1.93 -2.92 -4.54
N HIS A 23 1.72 -1.96 -5.44
CA HIS A 23 2.72 -1.54 -6.43
C HIS A 23 4.04 -1.01 -5.82
N VAL A 24 4.03 -0.53 -4.58
CA VAL A 24 5.22 -0.03 -3.87
C VAL A 24 6.20 -1.16 -3.56
N PHE A 25 5.69 -2.38 -3.41
CA PHE A 25 6.48 -3.57 -3.07
C PHE A 25 6.75 -4.46 -4.29
N ALA A 26 6.42 -3.99 -5.50
CA ALA A 26 6.57 -4.77 -6.72
C ALA A 26 7.91 -4.47 -7.41
N GLU A 27 8.69 -5.50 -7.68
CA GLU A 27 9.95 -5.43 -8.44
C GLU A 27 10.04 -6.63 -9.39
N ASP A 28 10.23 -6.38 -10.69
CA ASP A 28 10.31 -7.42 -11.75
C ASP A 28 9.21 -8.50 -11.64
N ASP A 29 7.95 -8.07 -11.57
CA ASP A 29 6.76 -8.91 -11.38
C ASP A 29 6.70 -9.72 -10.07
N LYS A 30 7.64 -9.51 -9.15
CA LYS A 30 7.65 -10.11 -7.81
C LYS A 30 7.23 -9.11 -6.76
N TYR A 31 6.59 -9.62 -5.72
CA TYR A 31 6.34 -8.85 -4.51
C TYR A 31 7.49 -9.09 -3.54
N LEU A 32 8.30 -8.08 -3.32
CA LEU A 32 9.42 -8.12 -2.38
C LEU A 32 9.02 -7.38 -1.11
N THR A 33 8.94 -8.13 -0.02
CA THR A 33 8.68 -7.60 1.32
C THR A 33 9.98 -7.31 2.06
N PHE A 34 11.08 -7.09 1.34
CA PHE A 34 12.39 -6.78 1.89
C PHE A 34 13.28 -6.06 0.87
N ASP A 35 14.26 -5.33 1.38
CA ASP A 35 15.34 -4.72 0.63
C ASP A 35 16.44 -5.74 0.35
N ARG A 36 16.82 -5.93 -0.91
CA ARG A 36 17.83 -6.91 -1.30
C ARG A 36 19.25 -6.50 -0.93
N ASP A 37 19.53 -5.21 -0.93
CA ASP A 37 20.88 -4.68 -0.72
C ASP A 37 21.13 -4.45 0.78
N GLU A 38 20.15 -3.88 1.47
CA GLU A 38 20.23 -3.56 2.91
C GLU A 38 19.81 -4.74 3.81
N LEU A 39 19.24 -5.82 3.24
CA LEU A 39 18.72 -6.99 3.96
C LEU A 39 17.67 -6.63 5.03
N VAL A 40 16.88 -5.59 4.77
CA VAL A 40 15.85 -5.08 5.70
C VAL A 40 14.47 -5.54 5.28
N ALA A 41 13.71 -6.15 6.19
CA ALA A 41 12.32 -6.54 5.94
C ALA A 41 11.38 -5.32 5.95
N TYR A 42 10.52 -5.21 4.94
CA TYR A 42 9.45 -4.21 4.82
C TYR A 42 8.14 -4.66 5.48
N ALA A 43 7.97 -5.96 5.73
CA ALA A 43 6.86 -6.52 6.49
C ALA A 43 7.34 -7.54 7.51
N ASP A 44 6.66 -7.61 8.66
CA ASP A 44 6.90 -8.63 9.67
C ASP A 44 6.12 -9.93 9.39
N ASN A 45 6.38 -10.97 10.20
CA ASN A 45 5.76 -12.29 10.06
C ASN A 45 4.25 -12.30 10.31
N THR A 46 3.70 -11.22 10.87
CA THR A 46 2.26 -11.04 11.12
C THR A 46 1.58 -10.16 10.07
N GLY A 47 2.34 -9.64 9.10
CA GLY A 47 1.83 -8.81 8.01
C GLY A 47 1.75 -7.32 8.34
N HIS A 48 2.39 -6.84 9.42
CA HIS A 48 2.54 -5.39 9.64
C HIS A 48 3.66 -4.84 8.76
N ILE A 49 3.45 -3.64 8.23
CA ILE A 49 4.48 -2.92 7.49
C ILE A 49 5.46 -2.33 8.50
N THR A 50 6.75 -2.61 8.33
CA THR A 50 7.82 -2.08 9.20
C THR A 50 8.06 -0.60 8.92
N ALA A 51 8.83 0.07 9.77
CA ALA A 51 9.21 1.46 9.53
C ALA A 51 9.90 1.67 8.16
N ALA A 52 10.69 0.70 7.70
CA ALA A 52 11.31 0.74 6.38
C ALA A 52 10.28 0.62 5.25
N GLY A 53 9.31 -0.29 5.38
CA GLY A 53 8.22 -0.42 4.42
C GLY A 53 7.28 0.80 4.39
N VAL A 54 7.05 1.45 5.54
CA VAL A 54 6.26 2.69 5.62
C VAL A 54 6.92 3.81 4.85
N LYS A 55 8.26 3.96 4.91
CA LYS A 55 8.99 4.97 4.14
C LYS A 55 8.75 4.83 2.63
N LEU A 56 8.72 3.60 2.11
CA LEU A 56 8.41 3.37 0.70
C LEU A 56 6.98 3.81 0.32
N CYS A 57 6.06 3.76 1.28
CA CYS A 57 4.66 4.14 1.07
C CYS A 57 4.40 5.65 1.20
N GLU A 58 5.37 6.44 1.68
CA GLU A 58 5.23 7.89 1.91
C GLU A 58 4.65 8.64 0.68
N PRO A 59 5.12 8.42 -0.56
CA PRO A 59 4.56 9.13 -1.72
C PRO A 59 3.07 8.83 -1.95
N VAL A 60 2.63 7.59 -1.66
CA VAL A 60 1.22 7.20 -1.77
C VAL A 60 0.41 7.87 -0.67
N PHE A 61 0.92 7.85 0.57
CA PHE A 61 0.24 8.47 1.72
C PHE A 61 0.13 9.98 1.59
N GLU A 62 1.17 10.67 1.14
CA GLU A 62 1.13 12.11 0.88
C GLU A 62 0.08 12.48 -0.17
N LYS A 63 0.01 11.70 -1.26
CA LYS A 63 -0.98 11.92 -2.32
C LYS A 63 -2.40 11.75 -1.79
N LEU A 64 -2.63 10.72 -0.97
CA LEU A 64 -3.93 10.46 -0.35
C LEU A 64 -4.30 11.57 0.65
N ALA A 65 -3.35 11.98 1.50
CA ALA A 65 -3.57 13.05 2.45
C ALA A 65 -3.93 14.36 1.75
N LYS A 66 -3.18 14.76 0.71
CA LYS A 66 -3.51 15.95 -0.11
C LYS A 66 -4.91 15.86 -0.70
N LYS A 67 -5.24 14.72 -1.33
CA LYS A 67 -6.56 14.52 -1.91
C LYS A 67 -7.68 14.63 -0.86
N VAL A 68 -7.49 14.09 0.33
CA VAL A 68 -8.49 14.21 1.41
C VAL A 68 -8.61 15.67 1.83
N MET A 69 -7.50 16.36 2.09
CA MET A 69 -7.49 17.76 2.54
C MET A 69 -8.10 18.73 1.50
N ASP A 70 -7.86 18.51 0.20
CA ASP A 70 -8.39 19.34 -0.87
C ASP A 70 -9.91 19.14 -1.10
N ASN A 71 -10.48 18.05 -0.57
CA ASN A 71 -11.90 17.73 -0.66
C ASN A 71 -12.67 17.96 0.66
N VAL A 72 -12.04 18.62 1.65
CA VAL A 72 -12.69 19.11 2.89
C VAL A 72 -13.20 20.52 2.70
#